data_AF-A0A662A5I8-F1
#
_entry.id   AF-A0A662A5I8-F1
#
_cell.length_a   1.000
_cell.length_b   1.000
_cell.length_c   1.000
_cell.angle_alpha   90.00
_cell.angle_beta   90.00
_cell.angle_gamma   90.00
#
_symmetry.space_group_name_H-M   'P 1'
#
loop_
_entity.id
_entity.type
_entity.pdbx_description
1 polymer ?
#
loop_
_entity_poly.entity_id
_entity_poly.type
_entity_poly.pdbx_seq_one_letter_code
_entity_poly.pdbx_strand_id
1 'polypeptide(L)'
;MKQILTIFFILFLFNSNLFAQNYEVKGAGTPDVNGIYVPSGKVQGKTKYVKGEYTLFYKGCHAKWMIKSKKGNFYRNKKDTKLPPKTGWEKGCGKGSLNPAPTVVAVSKEPRELQQNK
;
A
#
# COMPACT_ATOMS: atom_id res chain seq x y z
N MET A 1 -11.85 36.59 -32.37
CA MET A 1 -11.15 35.31 -32.17
C MET A 1 -10.52 35.29 -30.76
N LYS A 2 -11.31 34.98 -29.72
CA LYS A 2 -10.87 35.04 -28.30
C LYS A 2 -11.56 33.92 -27.49
N GLN A 3 -11.46 32.66 -27.90
CA GLN A 3 -12.03 31.54 -27.13
C GLN A 3 -11.26 30.22 -27.29
N ILE A 4 -9.92 30.26 -27.40
CA ILE A 4 -9.12 29.02 -27.48
C ILE A 4 -8.11 28.91 -26.31
N LEU A 5 -7.88 29.97 -25.53
CA LEU A 5 -6.82 29.98 -24.51
C LEU A 5 -7.24 29.52 -23.10
N THR A 6 -8.51 29.13 -22.88
CA THR A 6 -9.01 28.86 -21.51
C THR A 6 -9.16 27.37 -21.18
N ILE A 7 -8.97 26.45 -22.14
CA ILE A 7 -9.19 24.99 -21.91
C ILE A 7 -7.94 24.30 -21.33
N PHE A 8 -6.73 24.82 -21.57
CA PHE A 8 -5.49 24.18 -21.07
C PHE A 8 -5.21 24.40 -19.57
N PHE A 9 -5.84 25.40 -18.92
CA PHE A 9 -5.59 25.68 -17.51
C PHE A 9 -6.41 24.78 -16.56
N ILE A 10 -7.52 24.20 -17.03
CA ILE A 10 -8.41 23.36 -16.21
C ILE A 10 -7.95 21.90 -16.16
N LEU A 11 -7.16 21.43 -17.14
CA LEU A 11 -6.61 20.06 -17.14
C LEU A 11 -5.36 19.88 -16.26
N PHE A 12 -4.76 20.97 -15.77
CA PHE A 12 -3.57 20.88 -14.90
C PHE A 12 -3.89 20.74 -13.41
N LEU A 13 -5.14 21.01 -12.99
CA LEU A 13 -5.53 21.06 -11.58
C LEU A 13 -6.00 19.71 -11.00
N PHE A 14 -6.11 18.65 -11.80
CA PHE A 14 -6.39 17.30 -11.28
C PHE A 14 -5.12 16.46 -11.03
N ASN A 15 -3.95 17.07 -10.91
CA ASN A 15 -2.82 16.44 -10.23
C ASN A 15 -3.00 16.56 -8.70
N SER A 16 -4.16 16.13 -8.20
CA SER A 16 -4.29 15.86 -6.78
C SER A 16 -3.42 14.63 -6.48
N ASN A 17 -2.17 14.89 -6.12
CA ASN A 17 -1.38 13.97 -5.32
C ASN A 17 -2.14 13.79 -4.01
N LEU A 18 -3.15 12.92 -4.01
CA LEU A 18 -3.70 12.36 -2.79
C LEU A 18 -2.50 11.84 -2.00
N PHE A 19 -2.25 12.45 -0.84
CA PHE A 19 -1.22 12.01 0.08
C PHE A 19 -1.27 10.49 0.17
N ALA A 20 -0.19 9.82 -0.24
CA ALA A 20 -0.19 8.38 -0.30
C ALA A 20 -0.34 7.82 1.14
N GLN A 21 -1.39 7.03 1.33
CA GLN A 21 -1.81 6.45 2.61
C GLN A 21 -0.81 5.37 3.06
N ASN A 22 -0.28 5.46 4.29
CA ASN A 22 0.50 4.38 4.92
C ASN A 22 -0.40 3.18 5.23
N TYR A 23 0.20 1.99 5.32
CA TYR A 23 -0.49 0.76 5.74
C TYR A 23 0.20 0.13 6.93
N GLU A 24 -0.57 -0.36 7.88
CA GLU A 24 -0.08 -1.19 8.96
C GLU A 24 -0.40 -2.66 8.69
N VAL A 25 0.62 -3.50 8.71
CA VAL A 25 0.48 -4.95 8.63
C VAL A 25 0.49 -5.50 10.05
N LYS A 26 -0.55 -6.24 10.42
CA LYS A 26 -0.70 -6.81 11.78
C LYS A 26 -1.09 -8.27 11.74
N GLY A 27 -0.74 -9.00 12.80
CA GLY A 27 -1.11 -10.40 12.98
C GLY A 27 -0.44 -11.35 11.99
N ALA A 28 0.69 -10.98 11.38
CA ALA A 28 1.51 -11.92 10.64
C ALA A 28 2.20 -12.88 11.62
N GLY A 29 2.15 -14.17 11.33
CA GLY A 29 2.91 -15.19 12.05
C GLY A 29 4.43 -15.03 11.92
N THR A 30 4.90 -14.36 10.87
CA THR A 30 6.28 -13.89 10.75
C THR A 30 6.40 -12.52 11.42
N PRO A 31 6.97 -12.40 12.63
CA PRO A 31 6.88 -11.17 13.42
C PRO A 31 7.43 -9.94 12.70
N ASP A 32 8.57 -10.09 12.03
CA ASP A 32 9.28 -9.02 11.31
C ASP A 32 8.49 -8.41 10.15
N VAL A 33 7.47 -9.10 9.64
CA VAL A 33 6.61 -8.59 8.57
C VAL A 33 5.62 -7.53 9.08
N ASN A 34 5.26 -7.57 10.37
CA ASN A 34 4.33 -6.62 10.98
C ASN A 34 4.93 -5.21 11.05
N GLY A 35 4.08 -4.19 11.02
CA GLY A 35 4.49 -2.78 11.19
C GLY A 35 3.99 -1.86 10.08
N ILE A 36 4.52 -0.63 10.06
CA ILE A 36 4.07 0.45 9.18
C ILE A 36 4.84 0.44 7.85
N TYR A 37 4.12 0.30 6.76
CA TYR A 37 4.60 0.36 5.39
C TYR A 37 4.29 1.74 4.81
N VAL A 38 5.33 2.40 4.32
CA VAL A 38 5.24 3.74 3.74
C VAL A 38 5.29 3.69 2.21
N PRO A 39 4.57 4.57 1.50
CA PRO A 39 4.63 4.68 0.05
C PRO A 39 6.07 4.88 -0.47
N SER A 40 6.45 4.18 -1.55
CA SER A 40 7.83 4.19 -2.09
C SER A 40 7.86 4.04 -3.62
N GLY A 41 6.82 4.53 -4.30
CA GLY A 41 6.70 4.51 -5.76
C GLY A 41 5.56 3.64 -6.27
N LYS A 42 5.62 3.20 -7.53
CA LYS A 42 4.57 2.43 -8.19
C LYS A 42 5.10 1.14 -8.82
N VAL A 43 4.26 0.12 -8.87
CA VAL A 43 4.45 -1.11 -9.65
C VAL A 43 3.14 -1.39 -10.37
N GLN A 44 3.19 -1.53 -11.70
CA GLN A 44 2.00 -1.76 -12.55
C GLN A 44 0.87 -0.75 -12.27
N GLY A 45 1.23 0.54 -12.16
CA GLY A 45 0.27 1.62 -11.91
C GLY A 45 -0.28 1.71 -10.49
N LYS A 46 -0.01 0.73 -9.60
CA LYS A 46 -0.45 0.77 -8.19
C LYS A 46 0.70 1.15 -7.26
N THR A 47 0.37 1.80 -6.14
CA THR A 47 1.36 2.21 -5.14
C THR A 47 2.06 0.99 -4.53
N LYS A 48 3.39 1.08 -4.43
CA LYS A 48 4.27 0.15 -3.72
C LYS A 48 4.59 0.75 -2.34
N TYR A 49 4.62 -0.09 -1.32
CA TYR A 49 4.91 0.31 0.05
C TYR A 49 6.08 -0.49 0.62
N VAL A 50 6.88 0.12 1.50
CA VAL A 50 8.08 -0.50 2.07
C VAL A 50 8.12 -0.36 3.60
N LYS A 51 8.68 -1.37 4.26
CA LYS A 51 9.02 -1.38 5.69
C LYS A 51 10.34 -2.13 5.86
N GLY A 52 11.45 -1.40 6.01
CA GLY A 52 12.79 -2.00 6.03
C GLY A 52 13.05 -2.83 4.77
N GLU A 53 13.38 -4.12 4.93
CA GLU A 53 13.59 -5.04 3.80
C GLU A 53 12.30 -5.58 3.15
N TYR A 54 11.13 -5.28 3.74
CA TYR A 54 9.84 -5.79 3.27
C TYR A 54 9.17 -4.84 2.29
N THR A 55 8.54 -5.40 1.26
CA THR A 55 7.80 -4.67 0.24
C THR A 55 6.39 -5.22 0.12
N LEU A 56 5.39 -4.36 0.26
CA LEU A 56 3.98 -4.60 -0.07
C LEU A 56 3.68 -3.99 -1.44
N PHE A 57 3.28 -4.81 -2.40
CA PHE A 57 3.11 -4.36 -3.79
C PHE A 57 2.07 -5.16 -4.56
N TYR A 58 1.59 -4.58 -5.65
CA TYR A 58 0.73 -5.26 -6.61
C TYR A 58 1.59 -6.06 -7.61
N LYS A 59 1.37 -7.37 -7.67
CA LYS A 59 2.06 -8.32 -8.55
C LYS A 59 1.30 -8.57 -9.87
N GLY A 60 -0.03 -8.54 -9.84
CA GLY A 60 -0.87 -8.57 -11.05
C GLY A 60 -1.15 -9.92 -11.72
N CYS A 61 -0.63 -11.05 -11.20
CA CYS A 61 -0.92 -12.38 -11.75
C CYS A 61 -1.72 -13.25 -10.76
N HIS A 62 -1.48 -14.57 -10.72
CA HIS A 62 -2.11 -15.52 -9.77
C HIS A 62 -2.21 -14.97 -8.34
N ALA A 63 -1.19 -14.23 -7.89
CA ALA A 63 -1.30 -13.34 -6.75
C ALA A 63 -1.42 -11.89 -7.24
N LYS A 64 -2.37 -11.16 -6.67
CA LYS A 64 -2.62 -9.76 -7.00
C LYS A 64 -1.82 -8.84 -6.10
N TRP A 65 -1.84 -9.07 -4.79
CA TRP A 65 -1.00 -8.37 -3.83
C TRP A 65 -0.03 -9.31 -3.14
N MET A 66 1.13 -8.79 -2.75
CA MET A 66 2.20 -9.57 -2.14
C MET A 66 3.00 -8.77 -1.14
N ILE A 67 3.40 -9.43 -0.05
CA ILE A 67 4.45 -8.98 0.86
C ILE A 67 5.66 -9.87 0.63
N LYS A 68 6.81 -9.28 0.28
CA LYS A 68 8.07 -10.00 0.05
C LYS A 68 9.24 -9.32 0.75
N SER A 69 10.33 -10.05 0.92
CA SER A 69 11.66 -9.49 1.15
C SER A 69 12.68 -10.19 0.24
N LYS A 70 13.98 -9.93 0.43
CA LYS A 70 15.05 -10.70 -0.23
C LYS A 70 14.99 -12.20 0.11
N LYS A 71 14.41 -12.57 1.25
CA LYS A 71 14.27 -13.96 1.72
C LYS A 71 13.12 -14.72 1.05
N GLY A 72 12.26 -14.04 0.30
CA GLY A 72 11.18 -14.65 -0.48
C GLY A 72 9.82 -13.98 -0.31
N ASN A 73 8.77 -14.69 -0.76
CA ASN A 73 7.39 -14.21 -0.75
C ASN A 73 6.71 -14.62 0.56
N PHE A 74 6.46 -13.67 1.45
CA PHE A 74 5.93 -13.96 2.80
C PHE A 74 4.42 -14.12 2.81
N TYR A 75 3.67 -13.24 2.16
CA TYR A 75 2.21 -13.32 2.12
C TYR A 75 1.69 -12.89 0.76
N ARG A 76 0.55 -13.45 0.36
CA ARG A 76 -0.10 -13.13 -0.92
C ARG A 76 -1.59 -12.91 -0.73
N ASN A 77 -2.19 -12.13 -1.61
CA ASN A 77 -3.63 -11.97 -1.69
C ASN A 77 -4.06 -12.02 -3.16
N LYS A 78 -5.16 -12.70 -3.44
CA LYS A 78 -5.67 -12.95 -4.80
C LYS A 78 -6.70 -11.90 -5.27
N LYS A 79 -7.16 -11.02 -4.38
CA LYS A 79 -8.16 -10.00 -4.72
C LYS A 79 -7.56 -8.91 -5.60
N ASP A 80 -8.10 -8.74 -6.79
CA ASP A 80 -7.72 -7.67 -7.70
C ASP A 80 -8.39 -6.35 -7.28
N THR A 81 -7.61 -5.46 -6.69
CA THR A 81 -8.11 -4.27 -6.01
C THR A 81 -7.18 -3.09 -6.28
N LYS A 82 -7.73 -1.88 -6.22
CA LYS A 82 -6.94 -0.64 -6.41
C LYS A 82 -5.95 -0.41 -5.26
N LEU A 83 -6.28 -0.85 -4.06
CA LEU A 83 -5.52 -0.70 -2.83
C LEU A 83 -5.29 -2.07 -2.17
N PRO A 84 -4.26 -2.23 -1.32
CA PRO A 84 -4.05 -3.47 -0.57
C PRO A 84 -5.32 -3.93 0.16
N PRO A 85 -5.77 -5.20 -0.04
CA PRO A 85 -6.94 -5.71 0.66
C PRO A 85 -6.70 -5.82 2.16
N LYS A 86 -7.71 -5.48 2.97
CA LYS A 86 -7.62 -5.59 4.44
C LYS A 86 -7.45 -7.03 4.92
N THR A 87 -8.15 -7.96 4.27
CA THR A 87 -8.29 -9.37 4.68
C THR A 87 -8.14 -10.32 3.49
N GLY A 88 -8.09 -11.62 3.77
CA GLY A 88 -7.96 -12.68 2.75
C GLY A 88 -6.51 -12.91 2.29
N TRP A 89 -5.54 -12.54 3.13
CA TRP A 89 -4.15 -12.87 2.90
C TRP A 89 -3.91 -14.35 3.17
N GLU A 90 -3.02 -14.95 2.39
CA GLU A 90 -2.58 -16.33 2.49
C GLU A 90 -1.07 -16.36 2.76
N LYS A 91 -0.62 -17.43 3.42
CA LYS A 91 0.80 -17.74 3.56
C LYS A 91 1.46 -17.86 2.18
N GLY A 92 2.61 -17.22 2.03
CA GLY A 92 3.45 -17.35 0.85
C GLY A 92 4.35 -18.59 0.90
N CYS A 93 5.22 -18.72 -0.09
CA CYS A 93 6.19 -19.81 -0.21
C CYS A 93 7.61 -19.43 0.22
N GLY A 94 7.84 -18.20 0.70
CA GLY A 94 9.14 -17.75 1.17
C GLY A 94 9.58 -18.48 2.44
N LYS A 95 10.88 -18.77 2.54
CA LYS A 95 11.48 -19.33 3.76
C LYS A 95 11.23 -18.37 4.92
N GLY A 96 10.62 -18.86 6.00
CA GLY A 96 10.23 -18.06 7.16
C GLY A 96 8.81 -17.45 7.09
N SER A 97 8.03 -17.74 6.04
CA SER A 97 6.60 -17.42 6.01
C SER A 97 5.81 -18.36 6.93
N LEU A 98 5.18 -17.78 7.95
CA LEU A 98 4.45 -18.49 8.99
C LEU A 98 2.98 -18.05 9.04
N ASN A 99 2.10 -18.97 9.46
CA ASN A 99 0.74 -18.64 9.85
C ASN A 99 0.75 -17.98 11.24
N PRO A 100 -0.22 -17.11 11.56
CA PRO A 100 -1.34 -16.67 10.69
C PRO A 100 -0.92 -15.72 9.57
N ALA A 101 -1.77 -15.60 8.55
CA ALA A 101 -1.63 -14.57 7.54
C ALA A 101 -2.10 -13.21 8.08
N PRO A 102 -1.52 -12.09 7.61
CA PRO A 102 -1.78 -10.78 8.21
C PRO A 102 -3.14 -10.19 7.84
N THR A 103 -3.47 -9.13 8.58
CA THR A 103 -4.38 -8.09 8.14
C THR A 103 -3.59 -6.83 7.74
N VAL A 104 -4.15 -6.04 6.82
CA VAL A 104 -3.49 -4.83 6.29
C VAL A 104 -4.44 -3.65 6.41
N VAL A 105 -4.13 -2.69 7.28
CA VAL A 105 -5.05 -1.60 7.63
C VAL A 105 -4.47 -0.27 7.17
N ALA A 106 -5.29 0.58 6.55
CA ALA A 106 -4.87 1.94 6.22
C ALA A 106 -4.68 2.74 7.52
N VAL A 107 -3.55 3.42 7.67
CA VAL A 107 -3.22 4.22 8.87
C VAL A 107 -3.80 5.63 8.72
N SER A 108 -4.98 5.91 9.26
CA SER A 108 -5.54 7.27 9.19
C SER A 108 -4.53 8.31 9.69
N LYS A 109 -4.30 9.36 8.90
CA LYS A 109 -3.71 10.58 9.47
C LYS A 109 -4.81 11.19 10.34
N GLU A 110 -4.64 11.23 11.66
CA GLU A 110 -5.49 12.09 12.48
C GLU A 110 -5.41 13.53 11.92
N PRO A 111 -6.53 14.26 11.83
CA PRO A 111 -6.50 15.68 11.53
C PRO A 111 -5.63 16.39 12.55
N ARG A 112 -4.62 17.11 12.08
CA ARG A 112 -3.59 17.78 12.90
C ARG A 112 -4.10 19.05 13.62
N GLU A 113 -5.41 19.14 13.93
CA GLU A 113 -6.06 20.39 14.38
C GLU A 113 -6.75 20.33 15.76
N LEU A 114 -6.43 19.39 16.65
CA LEU A 114 -6.98 19.40 18.03
C LEU A 114 -5.94 19.23 19.15
N GLN A 115 -4.67 19.56 18.92
CA GLN A 115 -3.65 19.62 19.99
C GLN A 115 -3.05 21.02 20.23
N GLN A 116 -3.70 22.07 19.73
CA GLN A 116 -3.46 23.43 20.21
C GLN A 116 -4.68 23.86 21.01
N ASN A 117 -4.72 23.47 22.29
CA ASN A 117 -5.42 24.11 23.41
C ASN A 117 -5.40 23.14 24.59
N LYS A 118 -4.27 23.12 25.30
CA LYS A 118 -4.21 22.80 26.73
C LYS A 118 -3.34 23.85 27.40
#